data_AF-A0A1E3NPY7-F1
#
_entry.id   AF-A0A1E3NPY7-F1
#
_cell.length_a   1.000
_cell.length_b   1.000
_cell.length_c   1.000
_cell.angle_alpha   90.00
_cell.angle_beta   90.00
_cell.angle_gamma   90.00
#
_symmetry.space_group_name_H-M   'P 1'
#
loop_
_entity.id
_entity.type
_entity.pdbx_description
1 polymer ?
#
loop_
_entity_poly.entity_id
_entity_poly.type
_entity_poly.pdbx_seq_one_letter_code
_entity_poly.pdbx_strand_id
1 'polypeptide(L)'
;MVSLEKIKLPNKHVFNGKEFPVAYKVIKDPDDDREEYGVDDTLKFLEDQSKKGLFKKLLKRHGVVVLRCGKRLDSNTLSKYISAIGANSGDQPFEQNGSTAKRTEITETLSTANEGPSSIRIHQHNEFSRFVKYPTKLFFTCVEYAAEGGETPLVHGGEFFQRINAKAPEFLRELSQRGLYMEQIWPLKSDTNTNWANKFCFGRNIDPRDDDFEHQKLQAKQLAEEIASPDCEFTPENDLLIRQYTKPIRVYEGDGESFPCFFNSLSTFYAYTKYKVAEYGKTRSICYNDGGEIPAKYLDLVLQTSLDLAYAHRWEEGDIAIVDNYMVSHGRLPWEGVRRILVSMWDEVDKPEYAPWVAAT
;
A
#
# COMPACT_ATOMS: atom_id res chain seq x y z
N MET A 1 -8.95 -31.53 -8.88
CA MET A 1 -8.76 -30.14 -9.37
C MET A 1 -8.10 -29.27 -8.28
N VAL A 2 -7.42 -28.15 -8.54
CA VAL A 2 -7.00 -27.27 -7.42
C VAL A 2 -8.25 -26.55 -6.86
N SER A 3 -8.33 -26.32 -5.54
CA SER A 3 -9.44 -25.58 -4.93
C SER A 3 -8.99 -24.69 -3.76
N LEU A 4 -9.91 -23.86 -3.24
CA LEU A 4 -9.68 -22.99 -2.09
C LEU A 4 -10.51 -23.46 -0.89
N GLU A 5 -9.83 -23.76 0.21
CA GLU A 5 -10.47 -24.02 1.50
C GLU A 5 -10.38 -22.78 2.37
N LYS A 6 -11.51 -22.27 2.86
CA LYS A 6 -11.50 -21.11 3.75
C LYS A 6 -10.85 -21.49 5.09
N ILE A 7 -9.86 -20.73 5.53
CA ILE A 7 -9.19 -20.94 6.82
C ILE A 7 -9.46 -19.78 7.78
N LYS A 8 -9.36 -20.04 9.08
CA LYS A 8 -9.53 -19.03 10.12
C LYS A 8 -8.18 -18.45 10.52
N LEU A 9 -8.03 -17.14 10.37
CA LEU A 9 -6.90 -16.42 10.95
C LEU A 9 -7.18 -16.03 12.41
N PRO A 10 -6.19 -16.12 13.31
CA PRO A 10 -6.33 -15.66 14.70
C PRO A 10 -6.45 -14.13 14.73
N ASN A 11 -7.16 -13.56 15.70
CA ASN A 11 -7.27 -12.10 15.91
C ASN A 11 -7.80 -11.29 14.71
N LYS A 12 -8.46 -11.94 13.74
CA LYS A 12 -9.15 -11.27 12.64
C LYS A 12 -10.27 -10.38 13.16
N HIS A 13 -10.51 -9.28 12.46
CA HIS A 13 -11.60 -8.35 12.76
C HIS A 13 -12.85 -8.71 11.95
N VAL A 14 -13.96 -8.07 12.32
CA VAL A 14 -15.20 -8.11 11.57
C VAL A 14 -15.73 -6.68 11.43
N PHE A 15 -15.92 -6.23 10.20
CA PHE A 15 -16.48 -4.92 9.89
C PHE A 15 -17.76 -5.11 9.07
N ASN A 16 -18.87 -4.50 9.49
CA ASN A 16 -20.20 -4.69 8.87
C ASN A 16 -20.59 -6.17 8.63
N GLY A 17 -20.23 -7.06 9.56
CA GLY A 17 -20.48 -8.50 9.44
C GLY A 17 -19.58 -9.22 8.43
N LYS A 18 -18.59 -8.54 7.84
CA LYS A 18 -17.61 -9.09 6.90
C LYS A 18 -16.27 -9.27 7.60
N GLU A 19 -15.66 -10.42 7.39
CA GLU A 19 -14.37 -10.80 7.97
C GLU A 19 -13.22 -9.99 7.38
N PHE A 20 -12.27 -9.53 8.20
CA PHE A 20 -11.09 -8.80 7.77
C PHE A 20 -9.84 -9.29 8.53
N PRO A 21 -8.78 -9.75 7.85
CA PRO A 21 -8.75 -10.22 6.44
C PRO A 21 -9.49 -11.55 6.27
N VAL A 22 -9.86 -11.91 5.03
CA VAL A 22 -10.29 -13.28 4.69
C VAL A 22 -9.10 -14.11 4.20
N ALA A 23 -9.07 -15.39 4.54
CA ALA A 23 -7.99 -16.28 4.14
C ALA A 23 -8.47 -17.62 3.59
N TYR A 24 -7.71 -18.12 2.63
CA TYR A 24 -7.93 -19.41 1.98
C TYR A 24 -6.62 -20.17 1.86
N LYS A 25 -6.67 -21.47 2.11
CA LYS A 25 -5.58 -22.39 1.76
C LYS A 25 -5.82 -22.91 0.34
N VAL A 26 -4.78 -22.87 -0.48
CA VAL A 26 -4.77 -23.56 -1.77
C VAL A 26 -4.58 -25.04 -1.47
N ILE A 27 -5.59 -25.85 -1.76
CA ILE A 27 -5.58 -27.27 -1.45
C ILE A 27 -5.74 -28.10 -2.71
N LYS A 28 -5.32 -29.34 -2.57
CA LYS A 28 -5.66 -30.39 -3.50
C LYS A 28 -7.16 -30.70 -3.38
N ASP A 29 -7.82 -31.00 -4.48
CA ASP A 29 -9.17 -31.56 -4.45
C ASP A 29 -9.12 -32.96 -3.82
N PRO A 30 -9.97 -33.23 -2.82
CA PRO A 30 -10.02 -34.51 -2.13
C PRO A 30 -10.21 -35.71 -3.07
N ASP A 31 -10.84 -35.51 -4.24
CA ASP A 31 -11.20 -36.58 -5.18
C ASP A 31 -10.13 -36.83 -6.27
N ASP A 32 -8.98 -36.15 -6.23
CA ASP A 32 -7.85 -36.41 -7.13
C ASP A 32 -6.84 -37.32 -6.44
N ASP A 33 -6.26 -38.30 -7.13
CA ASP A 33 -5.32 -39.27 -6.53
C ASP A 33 -3.84 -38.85 -6.63
N ARG A 34 -3.51 -37.77 -7.36
CA ARG A 34 -2.12 -37.29 -7.53
C ARG A 34 -1.48 -36.83 -6.20
N GLU A 35 -0.27 -37.26 -5.87
CA GLU A 35 0.36 -36.92 -4.57
C GLU A 35 0.51 -35.40 -4.32
N GLU A 36 0.84 -34.61 -5.35
CA GLU A 36 0.88 -33.15 -5.30
C GLU A 36 0.40 -32.53 -6.62
N TYR A 37 -0.08 -31.29 -6.55
CA TYR A 37 -0.24 -30.45 -7.74
C TYR A 37 1.00 -29.64 -8.03
N GLY A 38 1.34 -29.61 -9.31
CA GLY A 38 2.43 -28.82 -9.83
C GLY A 38 2.11 -27.34 -9.81
N VAL A 39 3.13 -26.54 -10.10
CA VAL A 39 3.00 -25.09 -10.25
C VAL A 39 1.93 -24.74 -11.31
N ASP A 40 1.89 -25.51 -12.40
CA ASP A 40 1.01 -25.25 -13.55
C ASP A 40 -0.48 -25.52 -13.27
N ASP A 41 -0.81 -26.54 -12.46
CA ASP A 41 -2.20 -26.80 -12.05
C ASP A 41 -2.75 -25.62 -11.24
N THR A 42 -1.94 -25.11 -10.30
CA THR A 42 -2.30 -23.95 -9.46
C THR A 42 -2.40 -22.69 -10.30
N LEU A 43 -1.46 -22.49 -11.24
CA LEU A 43 -1.48 -21.35 -12.15
C LEU A 43 -2.80 -21.32 -12.93
N LYS A 44 -3.15 -22.42 -13.59
CA LYS A 44 -4.40 -22.54 -14.38
C LYS A 44 -5.63 -22.27 -13.52
N PHE A 45 -5.65 -22.80 -12.30
CA PHE A 45 -6.75 -22.54 -11.37
C PHE A 45 -6.88 -21.06 -11.02
N LEU A 46 -5.77 -20.38 -10.69
CA LEU A 46 -5.77 -18.96 -10.37
C LEU A 46 -6.25 -18.13 -11.55
N GLU A 47 -5.82 -18.43 -12.77
CA GLU A 47 -6.30 -17.78 -14.00
C GLU A 47 -7.81 -17.95 -14.16
N ASP A 48 -8.30 -19.19 -14.06
CA ASP A 48 -9.72 -19.50 -14.25
C ASP A 48 -10.62 -18.82 -13.20
N GLN A 49 -10.21 -18.81 -11.93
CA GLN A 49 -10.97 -18.14 -10.87
C GLN A 49 -10.92 -16.61 -10.99
N SER A 50 -9.81 -16.07 -11.46
CA SER A 50 -9.67 -14.62 -11.71
C SER A 50 -10.58 -14.16 -12.85
N LYS A 51 -10.64 -14.91 -13.96
CA LYS A 51 -11.59 -14.66 -15.07
C LYS A 51 -13.05 -14.71 -14.60
N LYS A 52 -13.36 -15.58 -13.63
CA LYS A 52 -14.70 -15.68 -13.01
C LYS A 52 -14.98 -14.56 -12.00
N GLY A 53 -14.02 -13.68 -11.73
CA GLY A 53 -14.15 -12.54 -10.83
C GLY A 53 -14.07 -12.89 -9.34
N LEU A 54 -13.57 -14.07 -8.97
CA LEU A 54 -13.54 -14.52 -7.57
C LEU A 54 -12.75 -13.55 -6.69
N PHE A 55 -11.49 -13.25 -7.03
CA PHE A 55 -10.64 -12.41 -6.21
C PHE A 55 -11.14 -10.97 -6.16
N LYS A 56 -11.66 -10.42 -7.26
CA LYS A 56 -12.29 -9.10 -7.29
C LYS A 56 -13.48 -9.02 -6.32
N LYS A 57 -14.34 -10.04 -6.29
CA LYS A 57 -15.49 -10.11 -5.38
C LYS A 57 -15.03 -10.24 -3.91
N LEU A 58 -14.08 -11.13 -3.64
CA LEU A 58 -13.55 -11.32 -2.29
C LEU A 58 -12.87 -10.05 -1.78
N LEU A 59 -12.07 -9.38 -2.62
CA LEU A 59 -11.36 -8.17 -2.26
C LEU A 59 -12.32 -7.02 -1.95
N LYS A 60 -13.33 -6.78 -2.81
CA LYS A 60 -14.38 -5.78 -2.55
C LYS A 60 -15.14 -6.02 -1.24
N ARG A 61 -15.30 -7.29 -0.84
CA ARG A 61 -16.01 -7.66 0.38
C ARG A 61 -15.16 -7.57 1.63
N HIS A 62 -13.89 -7.94 1.53
CA HIS A 62 -13.05 -8.22 2.70
C HIS A 62 -11.87 -7.27 2.85
N GLY A 63 -11.59 -6.41 1.88
CA GLY A 63 -10.43 -5.49 1.85
C GLY A 63 -9.09 -6.19 1.68
N VAL A 64 -8.91 -7.39 2.24
CA VAL A 64 -7.71 -8.22 2.10
C VAL A 64 -8.09 -9.68 1.91
N VAL A 65 -7.45 -10.32 0.92
CA VAL A 65 -7.53 -11.75 0.66
C VAL A 65 -6.15 -12.37 0.83
N VAL A 66 -6.00 -13.32 1.75
CA VAL A 66 -4.76 -14.10 1.92
C VAL A 66 -4.94 -15.47 1.29
N LEU A 67 -4.00 -15.83 0.41
CA LEU A 67 -3.88 -17.17 -0.16
C LEU A 67 -2.65 -17.84 0.46
N ARG A 68 -2.89 -18.93 1.19
CA ARG A 68 -1.83 -19.78 1.71
C ARG A 68 -1.55 -20.91 0.75
N CYS A 69 -0.42 -20.84 0.04
CA CYS A 69 -0.01 -21.89 -0.89
C CYS A 69 0.55 -23.14 -0.18
N GLY A 70 0.81 -23.06 1.13
CA GLY A 70 1.15 -24.21 1.98
C GLY A 70 2.56 -24.79 1.76
N LYS A 71 3.39 -24.14 0.95
CA LYS A 71 4.79 -24.50 0.69
C LYS A 71 5.62 -23.29 0.31
N ARG A 72 6.93 -23.37 0.55
CA ARG A 72 7.89 -22.38 0.04
C ARG A 72 7.85 -22.36 -1.49
N LEU A 73 7.76 -21.15 -2.06
CA LEU A 73 7.77 -20.92 -3.49
C LEU A 73 8.86 -19.89 -3.83
N ASP A 74 9.54 -20.08 -4.95
CA ASP A 74 10.49 -19.10 -5.44
C ASP A 74 9.78 -17.84 -6.00
N SER A 75 10.54 -16.77 -6.15
CA SER A 75 10.00 -15.48 -6.64
C SER A 75 9.44 -15.57 -8.06
N ASN A 76 9.94 -16.45 -8.92
CA ASN A 76 9.44 -16.62 -10.28
C ASN A 76 8.05 -17.25 -10.29
N THR A 77 7.84 -18.26 -9.45
CA THR A 77 6.56 -18.95 -9.29
C THR A 77 5.51 -18.01 -8.68
N LEU A 78 5.88 -17.28 -7.62
CA LEU A 78 5.00 -16.28 -7.00
C LEU A 78 4.66 -15.15 -7.97
N SER A 79 5.63 -14.70 -8.78
CA SER A 79 5.41 -13.74 -9.86
C SER A 79 4.36 -14.25 -10.86
N LYS A 80 4.46 -15.52 -11.29
CA LYS A 80 3.46 -16.12 -12.21
C LYS A 80 2.07 -16.16 -11.58
N TYR A 81 1.95 -16.52 -10.31
CA TYR A 81 0.66 -16.55 -9.60
C TYR A 81 0.04 -15.16 -9.46
N ILE A 82 0.84 -14.16 -9.11
CA ILE A 82 0.37 -12.76 -9.02
C ILE A 82 -0.06 -12.25 -10.39
N SER A 83 0.72 -12.48 -11.45
CA SER A 83 0.34 -12.11 -12.82
C SER A 83 -0.94 -12.82 -13.26
N ALA A 84 -1.08 -14.11 -12.94
CA ALA A 84 -2.30 -14.86 -13.23
C ALA A 84 -3.52 -14.26 -12.53
N ILE A 85 -3.38 -13.79 -11.29
CA ILE A 85 -4.46 -13.15 -10.56
C ILE A 85 -4.79 -11.77 -11.13
N GLY A 86 -3.80 -10.89 -11.23
CA GLY A 86 -3.98 -9.50 -11.66
C GLY A 86 -4.47 -9.38 -13.10
N ALA A 87 -3.71 -9.91 -14.06
CA ALA A 87 -4.02 -9.75 -15.48
C ALA A 87 -5.37 -10.38 -15.86
N ASN A 88 -5.69 -11.55 -15.29
CA ASN A 88 -6.97 -12.21 -15.57
C ASN A 88 -8.15 -11.67 -14.76
N SER A 89 -7.90 -10.78 -13.79
CA SER A 89 -8.94 -9.95 -13.15
C SER A 89 -9.24 -8.67 -13.96
N GLY A 90 -8.51 -8.44 -15.06
CA GLY A 90 -8.59 -7.22 -15.87
C GLY A 90 -7.79 -6.05 -15.29
N ASP A 91 -6.87 -6.33 -14.37
CA ASP A 91 -5.96 -5.33 -13.80
C ASP A 91 -4.68 -5.22 -14.65
N GLN A 92 -3.99 -4.09 -14.55
CA GLN A 92 -2.70 -3.83 -15.17
C GLN A 92 -1.62 -3.53 -14.12
N PRO A 93 -0.35 -3.85 -14.37
CA PRO A 93 0.73 -3.44 -13.47
C PRO A 93 0.76 -1.93 -13.28
N PHE A 94 0.94 -1.48 -12.03
CA PHE A 94 1.08 -0.07 -11.70
C PHE A 94 2.55 0.34 -11.81
N GLU A 95 2.82 1.37 -12.60
CA GLU A 95 4.16 1.89 -12.75
C GLU A 95 4.58 2.71 -11.53
N GLN A 96 5.44 2.12 -10.70
CA GLN A 96 5.88 2.77 -9.46
C GLN A 96 6.85 3.93 -9.74
N ASN A 97 6.44 5.14 -9.36
CA ASN A 97 7.23 6.36 -9.40
C ASN A 97 7.01 7.14 -8.08
N GLY A 98 8.03 7.84 -7.58
CA GLY A 98 8.00 8.57 -6.31
C GLY A 98 8.11 7.68 -5.06
N SER A 99 8.92 6.60 -5.12
CA SER A 99 9.18 5.71 -3.99
C SER A 99 10.12 6.35 -2.96
N THR A 100 9.71 6.40 -1.69
CA THR A 100 10.53 6.92 -0.58
C THR A 100 11.42 5.85 0.06
N ALA A 101 11.45 4.64 -0.50
CA ALA A 101 12.24 3.53 -0.03
C ALA A 101 13.12 3.00 -1.15
N LYS A 102 14.28 2.45 -0.79
CA LYS A 102 15.11 1.71 -1.73
C LYS A 102 14.34 0.48 -2.23
N ARG A 103 14.41 0.23 -3.54
CA ARG A 103 13.75 -0.88 -4.23
C ARG A 103 14.75 -1.64 -5.07
N THR A 104 14.60 -2.96 -5.07
CA THR A 104 15.31 -3.86 -5.97
C THR A 104 14.26 -4.66 -6.76
N GLU A 105 14.32 -4.58 -8.09
CA GLU A 105 13.53 -5.44 -8.99
C GLU A 105 14.04 -6.88 -8.86
N ILE A 106 13.14 -7.82 -8.60
CA ILE A 106 13.43 -9.25 -8.44
C ILE A 106 12.93 -10.03 -9.66
N THR A 107 11.73 -9.69 -10.13
CA THR A 107 11.16 -10.16 -11.40
C THR A 107 10.53 -8.96 -12.11
N GLU A 108 9.94 -9.18 -13.29
CA GLU A 108 9.17 -8.16 -14.01
C GLU A 108 8.01 -7.57 -13.19
N THR A 109 7.43 -8.35 -12.26
CA THR A 109 6.27 -7.91 -11.46
C THR A 109 6.56 -7.75 -9.97
N LEU A 110 7.68 -8.30 -9.47
CA LEU A 110 8.01 -8.29 -8.05
C LEU A 110 9.25 -7.45 -7.76
N SER A 111 9.14 -6.63 -6.72
CA SER A 111 10.25 -5.90 -6.11
C SER A 111 10.31 -6.14 -4.61
N THR A 112 11.44 -5.82 -3.98
CA THR A 112 11.59 -5.89 -2.51
C THR A 112 10.59 -4.96 -1.80
N ALA A 113 9.92 -5.45 -0.76
CA ALA A 113 9.11 -4.60 0.12
C ALA A 113 10.04 -3.83 1.08
N ASN A 114 10.07 -2.49 0.97
CA ASN A 114 10.87 -1.53 1.76
C ASN A 114 12.11 -2.10 2.48
N GLU A 115 13.31 -1.84 1.93
CA GLU A 115 14.62 -2.27 2.47
C GLU A 115 15.15 -1.42 3.66
N GLY A 116 14.34 -0.57 4.27
CA GLY A 116 14.73 0.23 5.42
C GLY A 116 15.05 -0.62 6.66
N PRO A 117 15.70 -0.04 7.68
CA PRO A 117 16.21 -0.80 8.82
C PRO A 117 15.15 -1.68 9.49
N SER A 118 15.55 -2.91 9.84
CA SER A 118 14.65 -3.90 10.44
C SER A 118 14.17 -3.51 11.84
N SER A 119 14.91 -2.65 12.55
CA SER A 119 14.55 -2.14 13.87
C SER A 119 13.48 -1.05 13.84
N ILE A 120 13.23 -0.43 12.68
CA ILE A 120 12.27 0.67 12.53
C ILE A 120 10.90 0.12 12.18
N ARG A 121 9.86 0.60 12.88
CA ARG A 121 8.46 0.36 12.52
C ARG A 121 8.06 1.29 11.38
N ILE A 122 7.43 0.74 10.35
CA ILE A 122 6.65 1.52 9.39
C ILE A 122 5.20 1.53 9.88
N HIS A 123 4.69 2.72 10.10
CA HIS A 123 3.33 2.93 10.60
C HIS A 123 2.30 2.86 9.46
N GLN A 124 1.02 3.04 9.80
CA GLN A 124 -0.08 2.84 8.87
C GLN A 124 -0.15 3.92 7.79
N HIS A 125 -0.16 3.48 6.54
CA HIS A 125 -0.34 4.31 5.35
C HIS A 125 -1.08 3.54 4.26
N ASN A 126 -1.76 4.27 3.37
CA ASN A 126 -2.18 3.75 2.08
C ASN A 126 -1.11 4.12 1.04
N GLU A 127 -0.72 3.16 0.19
CA GLU A 127 0.36 3.34 -0.78
C GLU A 127 0.01 4.49 -1.75
N PHE A 128 0.93 5.45 -1.91
CA PHE A 128 0.73 6.64 -2.75
C PHE A 128 -0.51 7.50 -2.45
N SER A 129 -1.14 7.39 -1.29
CA SER A 129 -2.34 8.19 -0.93
C SER A 129 -2.18 9.72 -0.95
N ARG A 130 -0.93 10.20 -1.05
CA ARG A 130 -0.59 11.62 -1.18
C ARG A 130 -0.40 12.10 -2.62
N PHE A 131 -0.49 11.19 -3.58
CA PHE A 131 -0.31 11.45 -5.01
C PHE A 131 -1.67 11.48 -5.72
N VAL A 132 -1.72 12.05 -6.92
CA VAL A 132 -2.92 12.00 -7.78
C VAL A 132 -3.08 10.66 -8.48
N LYS A 133 -1.97 9.94 -8.73
CA LYS A 133 -1.96 8.54 -9.19
C LYS A 133 -1.43 7.61 -8.10
N TYR A 134 -2.17 6.55 -7.83
CA TYR A 134 -1.85 5.53 -6.85
C TYR A 134 -2.40 4.17 -7.29
N PRO A 135 -1.81 3.06 -6.83
CA PRO A 135 -2.27 1.72 -7.15
C PRO A 135 -3.61 1.42 -6.47
N THR A 136 -4.51 0.72 -7.16
CA THR A 136 -5.75 0.21 -6.54
C THR A 136 -5.49 -1.02 -5.65
N LYS A 137 -4.47 -1.82 -5.99
CA LYS A 137 -4.21 -3.12 -5.36
C LYS A 137 -2.73 -3.30 -5.09
N LEU A 138 -2.44 -3.93 -3.96
CA LEU A 138 -1.11 -4.40 -3.61
C LEU A 138 -1.14 -5.90 -3.45
N PHE A 139 -0.15 -6.57 -4.01
CA PHE A 139 0.17 -7.96 -3.70
C PHE A 139 1.41 -7.96 -2.83
N PHE A 140 1.31 -8.49 -1.62
CA PHE A 140 2.46 -8.84 -0.81
C PHE A 140 2.64 -10.35 -0.84
N THR A 141 3.87 -10.83 -0.98
CA THR A 141 4.14 -12.27 -0.97
C THR A 141 5.38 -12.63 -0.17
N CYS A 142 5.33 -13.77 0.50
CA CYS A 142 6.39 -14.25 1.37
C CYS A 142 7.22 -15.34 0.70
N VAL A 143 8.48 -15.03 0.40
CA VAL A 143 9.44 -16.00 -0.17
C VAL A 143 10.15 -16.79 0.93
N GLU A 144 10.44 -16.14 2.05
CA GLU A 144 11.20 -16.70 3.17
C GLU A 144 10.87 -15.95 4.47
N TYR A 145 10.59 -16.70 5.54
CA TYR A 145 10.22 -16.12 6.84
C TYR A 145 10.74 -16.97 8.01
N ALA A 146 11.93 -16.63 8.46
CA ALA A 146 12.53 -17.13 9.68
C ALA A 146 12.90 -15.94 10.57
N ALA A 147 11.89 -15.10 10.84
CA ALA A 147 12.03 -13.88 11.63
C ALA A 147 11.12 -13.90 12.87
N GLU A 148 11.61 -13.26 13.92
CA GLU A 148 10.78 -12.84 15.06
C GLU A 148 10.30 -11.40 14.81
N GLY A 149 9.00 -11.17 14.95
CA GLY A 149 8.36 -9.93 14.47
C GLY A 149 8.24 -9.89 12.95
N GLY A 150 8.21 -8.70 12.36
CA GLY A 150 8.21 -8.50 10.89
C GLY A 150 6.86 -8.64 10.21
N GLU A 151 5.79 -8.80 10.98
CA GLU A 151 4.43 -8.86 10.47
C GLU A 151 4.09 -7.60 9.65
N THR A 152 3.15 -7.76 8.72
CA THR A 152 2.55 -6.63 8.01
C THR A 152 1.26 -6.26 8.75
N PRO A 153 1.24 -5.18 9.56
CA PRO A 153 0.02 -4.73 10.21
C PRO A 153 -0.94 -4.14 9.18
N LEU A 154 -2.19 -4.58 9.19
CA LEU A 154 -3.27 -4.17 8.28
C LEU A 154 -4.41 -3.55 9.08
N VAL A 155 -4.97 -2.44 8.62
CA VAL A 155 -6.09 -1.76 9.27
C VAL A 155 -7.18 -1.46 8.26
N HIS A 156 -8.42 -1.87 8.58
CA HIS A 156 -9.60 -1.56 7.78
C HIS A 156 -9.99 -0.08 7.93
N GLY A 157 -9.94 0.67 6.84
CA GLY A 157 -10.14 2.13 6.80
C GLY A 157 -11.52 2.58 7.27
N GLY A 158 -12.56 1.77 7.04
CA GLY A 158 -13.90 1.99 7.58
C GLY A 158 -14.00 1.85 9.11
N GLU A 159 -13.41 0.80 9.69
CA GLU A 159 -13.34 0.62 11.15
C GLU A 159 -12.51 1.73 11.79
N PHE A 160 -11.41 2.09 11.14
CA PHE A 160 -10.56 3.20 11.56
C PHE A 160 -11.34 4.52 11.58
N PHE A 161 -12.06 4.84 10.51
CA PHE A 161 -12.95 6.00 10.47
C PHE A 161 -13.95 5.98 11.63
N GLN A 162 -14.68 4.88 11.82
CA GLN A 162 -15.71 4.78 12.87
C GLN A 162 -15.12 5.02 14.27
N ARG A 163 -13.93 4.45 14.55
CA ARG A 163 -13.27 4.61 15.85
C ARG A 163 -12.83 6.05 16.12
N ILE A 164 -12.34 6.76 15.12
CA ILE A 164 -12.00 8.19 15.26
C ILE A 164 -13.26 9.02 15.37
N ASN A 165 -14.28 8.77 14.55
CA ASN A 165 -15.54 9.52 14.55
C ASN A 165 -16.26 9.43 15.89
N ALA A 166 -16.20 8.27 16.57
CA ALA A 166 -16.79 8.10 17.89
C ALA A 166 -16.09 8.92 18.99
N LYS A 167 -14.81 9.29 18.79
CA LYS A 167 -13.99 9.98 19.80
C LYS A 167 -13.77 11.46 19.52
N ALA A 168 -13.66 11.83 18.25
CA ALA A 168 -13.37 13.19 17.79
C ALA A 168 -14.05 13.46 16.43
N PRO A 169 -15.41 13.48 16.37
CA PRO A 169 -16.13 13.76 15.13
C PRO A 169 -15.81 15.15 14.56
N GLU A 170 -15.53 16.14 15.41
CA GLU A 170 -15.11 17.49 15.02
C GLU A 170 -13.81 17.49 14.22
N PHE A 171 -12.85 16.64 14.59
CA PHE A 171 -11.60 16.49 13.85
C PHE A 171 -11.86 15.98 12.44
N LEU A 172 -12.74 14.98 12.27
CA LEU A 172 -13.08 14.46 10.94
C LEU A 172 -13.81 15.49 10.09
N ARG A 173 -14.70 16.30 10.69
CA ARG A 173 -15.34 17.42 9.99
C ARG A 173 -14.30 18.41 9.47
N GLU A 174 -13.41 18.91 10.33
CA GLU A 174 -12.34 19.83 9.94
C GLU A 174 -11.44 19.23 8.87
N LEU A 175 -11.02 17.97 9.04
CA LEU A 175 -10.17 17.26 8.10
C LEU A 175 -10.83 17.05 6.73
N SER A 176 -12.14 16.78 6.70
CA SER A 176 -12.90 16.64 5.44
C SER A 176 -13.02 17.97 4.68
N GLN A 177 -13.29 19.06 5.40
CA GLN A 177 -13.49 20.39 4.82
C GLN A 177 -12.16 20.97 4.34
N ARG A 178 -11.16 20.97 5.22
CA ARG A 178 -9.88 21.66 5.03
C ARG A 178 -8.86 20.80 4.26
N GLY A 179 -9.04 19.48 4.20
CA GLY A 179 -8.10 18.57 3.55
C GLY A 179 -6.76 18.45 4.28
N LEU A 180 -5.79 17.78 3.68
CA LEU A 180 -4.49 17.47 4.29
C LEU A 180 -3.36 17.85 3.35
N TYR A 181 -2.47 18.71 3.84
CA TYR A 181 -1.30 19.20 3.15
C TYR A 181 -0.04 18.47 3.58
N MET A 182 0.79 18.16 2.59
CA MET A 182 2.09 17.55 2.78
C MET A 182 3.11 18.18 1.85
N GLU A 183 4.31 18.43 2.34
CA GLU A 183 5.41 18.92 1.52
C GLU A 183 6.59 17.96 1.60
N GLN A 184 7.06 17.50 0.44
CA GLN A 184 8.16 16.55 0.34
C GLN A 184 9.31 17.12 -0.49
N ILE A 185 10.51 16.98 0.04
CA ILE A 185 11.78 17.33 -0.59
C ILE A 185 12.42 16.06 -1.12
N TRP A 186 12.64 16.02 -2.43
CA TRP A 186 13.37 14.98 -3.12
C TRP A 186 14.74 15.55 -3.45
N PRO A 187 15.80 15.15 -2.73
CA PRO A 187 17.08 15.80 -2.88
C PRO A 187 17.71 15.46 -4.24
N LEU A 188 18.67 16.26 -4.69
CA LEU A 188 19.51 15.94 -5.86
C LEU A 188 20.31 14.65 -5.65
N LYS A 189 20.82 14.45 -4.43
CA LYS A 189 21.62 13.28 -4.05
C LYS A 189 21.13 12.71 -2.73
N SER A 190 21.27 11.40 -2.58
CA SER A 190 20.95 10.70 -1.34
C SER A 190 21.70 9.37 -1.27
N ASP A 191 22.13 8.96 -0.08
CA ASP A 191 22.89 7.72 0.12
C ASP A 191 22.09 6.45 -0.19
N THR A 192 20.75 6.54 -0.14
CA THR A 192 19.84 5.40 -0.37
C THR A 192 19.23 5.38 -1.77
N ASN A 193 19.73 6.20 -2.70
CA ASN A 193 19.17 6.37 -4.05
C ASN A 193 17.67 6.77 -4.08
N THR A 194 17.20 7.46 -3.04
CA THR A 194 15.87 8.06 -2.96
C THR A 194 15.94 9.56 -3.28
N ASN A 195 16.49 9.89 -4.45
CA ASN A 195 16.64 11.25 -5.01
C ASN A 195 15.72 11.44 -6.22
N TRP A 196 15.43 12.69 -6.61
CA TRP A 196 14.45 12.96 -7.67
C TRP A 196 14.81 12.31 -9.02
N ALA A 197 16.10 12.20 -9.34
CA ALA A 197 16.61 11.65 -10.60
C ALA A 197 16.63 10.12 -10.65
N ASN A 198 16.29 9.43 -9.57
CA ASN A 198 16.27 7.97 -9.56
C ASN A 198 15.07 7.41 -10.35
N LYS A 199 15.25 6.28 -11.05
CA LYS A 199 14.23 5.55 -11.82
C LYS A 199 12.95 5.26 -11.03
N PHE A 200 13.03 4.90 -9.75
CA PHE A 200 11.85 4.61 -8.91
C PHE A 200 11.28 5.85 -8.21
N CYS A 201 11.94 7.00 -8.38
CA CYS A 201 11.48 8.31 -7.94
C CYS A 201 10.83 9.03 -9.13
N PHE A 202 11.38 10.14 -9.62
CA PHE A 202 10.82 10.88 -10.76
C PHE A 202 11.73 10.86 -11.99
N GLY A 203 12.86 10.16 -11.95
CA GLY A 203 13.83 10.11 -13.04
C GLY A 203 13.61 8.99 -14.05
N ARG A 204 12.47 8.29 -14.00
CA ARG A 204 12.20 7.15 -14.89
C ARG A 204 12.33 7.48 -16.37
N ASN A 205 11.88 8.68 -16.76
CA ASN A 205 11.85 9.13 -18.14
C ASN A 205 13.15 9.80 -18.59
N ILE A 206 14.13 9.95 -17.70
CA ILE A 206 15.42 10.53 -18.02
C ILE A 206 16.23 9.52 -18.83
N ASP A 207 16.68 9.90 -20.03
CA ASP A 207 17.62 9.08 -20.80
C ASP A 207 18.96 9.03 -20.04
N PRO A 208 19.51 7.85 -19.71
CA PRO A 208 20.80 7.75 -19.03
C PRO A 208 21.97 8.41 -19.78
N ARG A 209 21.80 8.72 -21.06
CA ARG A 209 22.78 9.40 -21.92
C ARG A 209 22.57 10.91 -22.02
N ASP A 210 21.49 11.43 -21.46
CA ASP A 210 21.22 12.86 -21.44
C ASP A 210 22.22 13.58 -20.53
N ASP A 211 22.97 14.52 -21.08
CA ASP A 211 23.96 15.33 -20.35
C ASP A 211 23.47 16.78 -20.08
N ASP A 212 22.26 17.14 -20.51
CA ASP A 212 21.63 18.42 -20.20
C ASP A 212 20.87 18.36 -18.87
N PHE A 213 21.49 18.91 -17.83
CA PHE A 213 20.94 18.91 -16.48
C PHE A 213 19.57 19.61 -16.34
N GLU A 214 19.31 20.66 -17.12
CA GLU A 214 18.01 21.35 -17.07
C GLU A 214 16.93 20.55 -17.81
N HIS A 215 17.30 19.84 -18.88
CA HIS A 215 16.40 18.90 -19.53
C HIS A 215 16.03 17.72 -18.60
N GLN A 216 16.99 17.14 -17.89
CA GLN A 216 16.74 16.11 -16.86
C GLN A 216 15.76 16.59 -15.79
N LYS A 217 15.97 17.81 -15.26
CA LYS A 217 15.07 18.45 -14.30
C LYS A 217 13.66 18.60 -14.86
N LEU A 218 13.53 19.07 -16.11
CA LEU A 218 12.23 19.21 -16.78
C LEU A 218 11.49 17.87 -16.87
N GLN A 219 12.16 16.79 -17.27
CA GLN A 219 11.55 15.47 -17.37
C GLN A 219 11.07 14.94 -16.00
N ALA A 220 11.88 15.11 -14.96
CA ALA A 220 11.48 14.72 -13.60
C ALA A 220 10.32 15.54 -13.06
N LYS A 221 10.31 16.86 -13.32
CA LYS A 221 9.21 17.76 -12.95
C LYS A 221 7.92 17.35 -13.65
N GLN A 222 7.95 17.11 -14.96
CA GLN A 222 6.78 16.68 -15.73
C GLN A 222 6.16 15.40 -15.17
N LEU A 223 7.00 14.40 -14.85
CA LEU A 223 6.49 13.17 -14.24
C LEU A 223 5.89 13.44 -12.85
N ALA A 224 6.53 14.28 -12.02
CA ALA A 224 6.01 14.66 -10.71
C ALA A 224 4.67 15.41 -10.79
N GLU A 225 4.51 16.34 -11.74
CA GLU A 225 3.26 17.06 -12.02
C GLU A 225 2.14 16.10 -12.41
N GLU A 226 2.45 15.11 -13.25
CA GLU A 226 1.48 14.15 -13.77
C GLU A 226 0.98 13.18 -12.69
N ILE A 227 1.88 12.66 -11.86
CA ILE A 227 1.55 11.54 -10.96
C ILE A 227 1.36 11.95 -9.51
N ALA A 228 2.05 13.01 -9.05
CA ALA A 228 2.12 13.35 -7.64
C ALA A 228 1.34 14.63 -7.34
N SER A 229 1.75 15.77 -7.90
CA SER A 229 1.08 17.05 -7.71
C SER A 229 1.55 18.09 -8.74
N PRO A 230 0.65 18.91 -9.31
CA PRO A 230 1.03 20.02 -10.18
C PRO A 230 1.81 21.13 -9.47
N ASP A 231 1.75 21.19 -8.13
CA ASP A 231 2.53 22.14 -7.32
C ASP A 231 3.88 21.51 -6.96
N CYS A 232 4.82 21.64 -7.89
CA CYS A 232 6.20 21.24 -7.67
C CYS A 232 7.19 22.23 -8.30
N GLU A 233 8.36 22.36 -7.70
CA GLU A 233 9.42 23.26 -8.15
C GLU A 233 10.80 22.74 -7.75
N PHE A 234 11.82 23.17 -8.47
CA PHE A 234 13.20 22.96 -8.03
C PHE A 234 13.66 24.10 -7.12
N THR A 235 14.32 23.76 -6.03
CA THR A 235 14.99 24.74 -5.17
C THR A 235 16.30 25.24 -5.81
N PRO A 236 16.90 26.33 -5.31
CA PRO A 236 18.24 26.77 -5.74
C PRO A 236 19.32 25.71 -5.57
N GLU A 237 19.15 24.78 -4.63
CA GLU A 237 20.04 23.64 -4.38
C GLU A 237 19.80 22.46 -5.35
N ASN A 238 18.84 22.60 -6.28
CA ASN A 238 18.38 21.59 -7.22
C ASN A 238 17.71 20.38 -6.58
N ASP A 239 17.09 20.56 -5.42
CA ASP A 239 16.16 19.59 -4.86
C ASP A 239 14.77 19.80 -5.49
N LEU A 240 14.02 18.72 -5.72
CA LEU A 240 12.64 18.79 -6.20
C LEU A 240 11.69 18.84 -5.00
N LEU A 241 10.99 19.95 -4.85
CA LEU A 241 9.95 20.16 -3.85
C LEU A 241 8.59 19.82 -4.44
N ILE A 242 7.80 19.01 -3.75
CA ILE A 242 6.44 18.64 -4.16
C ILE A 242 5.47 18.93 -3.02
N ARG A 243 4.46 19.75 -3.30
CA ARG A 243 3.40 20.13 -2.38
C ARG A 243 2.12 19.39 -2.73
N GLN A 244 1.63 18.60 -1.81
CA GLN A 244 0.53 17.65 -2.01
C GLN A 244 -0.68 18.11 -1.21
N TYR A 245 -1.81 18.26 -1.90
CA TYR A 245 -3.08 18.66 -1.30
C TYR A 245 -4.05 17.51 -1.45
N THR A 246 -4.43 16.90 -0.34
CA THR A 246 -5.18 15.66 -0.36
C THR A 246 -6.52 15.82 0.35
N LYS A 247 -7.43 14.91 0.03
CA LYS A 247 -8.67 14.72 0.78
C LYS A 247 -8.50 13.38 1.50
N PRO A 248 -8.22 13.34 2.81
CA PRO A 248 -7.71 12.12 3.46
C PRO A 248 -8.80 11.10 3.85
N ILE A 249 -10.06 11.41 3.56
CA ILE A 249 -11.23 10.54 3.80
C ILE A 249 -11.98 10.37 2.48
N ARG A 250 -12.22 9.12 2.09
CA ARG A 250 -12.90 8.72 0.84
C ARG A 250 -14.16 7.93 1.16
N VAL A 251 -15.19 8.03 0.35
CA VAL A 251 -16.38 7.17 0.46
C VAL A 251 -16.12 5.92 -0.35
N TYR A 252 -15.91 4.79 0.32
CA TYR A 252 -15.86 3.50 -0.34
C TYR A 252 -17.25 3.11 -0.80
N GLU A 253 -17.35 2.64 -2.04
CA GLU A 253 -18.56 2.10 -2.64
C GLU A 253 -18.25 0.73 -3.26
N GLY A 254 -18.87 -0.33 -2.74
CA GLY A 254 -18.59 -1.68 -3.18
C GLY A 254 -19.36 -2.74 -2.40
N ASP A 255 -19.64 -3.87 -3.03
CA ASP A 255 -20.35 -5.02 -2.42
C ASP A 255 -21.67 -4.61 -1.72
N GLY A 256 -22.41 -3.67 -2.33
CA GLY A 256 -23.70 -3.16 -1.83
C GLY A 256 -23.60 -2.22 -0.62
N GLU A 257 -22.40 -1.78 -0.24
CA GLU A 257 -22.17 -0.90 0.91
C GLU A 257 -21.55 0.43 0.48
N SER A 258 -21.85 1.47 1.27
CA SER A 258 -21.22 2.78 1.18
C SER A 258 -20.80 3.24 2.58
N PHE A 259 -19.51 3.55 2.76
CA PHE A 259 -18.99 4.05 4.03
C PHE A 259 -17.72 4.87 3.85
N PRO A 260 -17.47 5.85 4.73
CA PRO A 260 -16.21 6.58 4.75
C PRO A 260 -15.04 5.71 5.21
N CYS A 261 -13.92 5.85 4.51
CA CYS A 261 -12.63 5.21 4.76
C CYS A 261 -11.54 6.26 4.96
N PHE A 262 -10.68 6.03 5.93
CA PHE A 262 -9.38 6.71 6.00
C PHE A 262 -8.50 6.23 4.83
N PHE A 263 -8.17 7.13 3.92
CA PHE A 263 -7.23 6.90 2.81
C PHE A 263 -6.16 7.98 2.86
N ASN A 264 -5.13 7.76 3.67
CA ASN A 264 -4.06 8.73 3.90
C ASN A 264 -2.83 8.07 4.56
N SER A 265 -1.83 8.89 4.88
CA SER A 265 -0.59 8.48 5.55
C SER A 265 -0.33 9.26 6.84
N LEU A 266 -1.36 9.86 7.44
CA LEU A 266 -1.23 10.77 8.58
C LEU A 266 -0.52 10.11 9.77
N SER A 267 -0.88 8.86 10.09
CA SER A 267 -0.27 8.08 11.16
C SER A 267 1.25 7.93 10.96
N THR A 268 1.68 7.55 9.75
CA THR A 268 3.10 7.32 9.45
C THR A 268 3.97 8.55 9.57
N PHE A 269 3.58 9.63 8.91
CA PHE A 269 4.38 10.84 8.90
C PHE A 269 4.35 11.57 10.25
N TYR A 270 3.24 11.51 10.98
CA TYR A 270 3.21 12.02 12.35
C TYR A 270 4.13 11.19 13.26
N ALA A 271 4.14 9.86 13.15
CA ALA A 271 5.03 9.02 13.93
C ALA A 271 6.51 9.35 13.70
N TYR A 272 6.92 9.60 12.44
CA TYR A 272 8.29 10.02 12.14
C TYR A 272 8.67 11.32 12.84
N THR A 273 7.76 12.30 12.86
CA THR A 273 7.98 13.57 13.56
C THR A 273 8.01 13.38 15.07
N LYS A 274 7.01 12.69 15.63
CA LYS A 274 6.85 12.45 17.07
C LYS A 274 8.03 11.69 17.67
N TYR A 275 8.50 10.66 16.97
CA TYR A 275 9.61 9.81 17.43
C TYR A 275 10.97 10.27 16.90
N LYS A 276 11.04 11.42 16.21
CA LYS A 276 12.28 12.01 15.66
C LYS A 276 13.09 11.03 14.82
N VAL A 277 12.42 10.29 13.94
CA VAL A 277 13.06 9.31 13.05
C VAL A 277 13.84 10.07 11.97
N ALA A 278 15.15 10.24 12.20
CA ALA A 278 16.04 11.07 11.37
C ALA A 278 16.06 10.68 9.88
N GLU A 279 15.88 9.38 9.59
CA GLU A 279 15.97 8.80 8.25
C GLU A 279 14.85 9.27 7.29
N TYR A 280 13.79 9.92 7.82
CA TYR A 280 12.63 10.40 7.06
C TYR A 280 12.47 11.94 7.05
N GLY A 281 13.55 12.70 7.29
CA GLY A 281 13.56 14.18 7.28
C GLY A 281 13.22 14.88 5.94
N LYS A 282 12.76 14.12 4.94
CA LYS A 282 12.36 14.61 3.61
C LYS A 282 10.95 15.20 3.57
N THR A 283 10.14 14.98 4.60
CA THR A 283 8.75 15.47 4.64
C THR A 283 8.63 16.52 5.73
N ARG A 284 8.15 17.72 5.38
CA ARG A 284 7.85 18.77 6.37
C ARG A 284 6.60 18.40 7.19
N SER A 285 6.36 19.12 8.28
CA SER A 285 5.23 18.87 9.17
C SER A 285 3.90 18.90 8.43
N ILE A 286 3.02 17.96 8.77
CA ILE A 286 1.70 17.83 8.16
C ILE A 286 0.73 18.85 8.77
N CYS A 287 -0.03 19.52 7.92
CA CYS A 287 -1.04 20.51 8.32
C CYS A 287 -2.29 20.42 7.42
N TYR A 288 -3.28 21.29 7.65
CA TYR A 288 -4.43 21.42 6.75
C TYR A 288 -4.05 22.16 5.45
N ASN A 289 -4.84 22.04 4.37
CA ASN A 289 -4.52 22.69 3.08
C ASN A 289 -4.48 24.23 3.14
N ASP A 290 -5.14 24.81 4.14
CA ASP A 290 -5.11 26.27 4.40
C ASP A 290 -3.88 26.70 5.23
N GLY A 291 -2.96 25.78 5.53
CA GLY A 291 -1.76 26.01 6.32
C GLY A 291 -1.98 25.95 7.84
N GLY A 292 -3.22 25.81 8.32
CA GLY A 292 -3.47 25.72 9.76
C GLY A 292 -2.99 24.38 10.34
N GLU A 293 -2.52 24.42 11.58
CA GLU A 293 -1.97 23.26 12.25
C GLU A 293 -3.05 22.24 12.63
N ILE A 294 -2.71 20.95 12.57
CA ILE A 294 -3.54 19.88 13.12
C ILE A 294 -3.16 19.71 14.61
N PRO A 295 -4.08 19.89 15.56
CA PRO A 295 -3.79 19.72 16.98
C PRO A 295 -3.17 18.35 17.30
N ALA A 296 -2.07 18.34 18.07
CA ALA A 296 -1.33 17.13 18.42
C ALA A 296 -2.21 16.03 19.04
N LYS A 297 -3.23 16.41 19.84
CA LYS A 297 -4.21 15.47 20.41
C LYS A 297 -4.92 14.61 19.36
N TYR A 298 -5.21 15.16 18.17
CA TYR A 298 -5.86 14.42 17.09
C TYR A 298 -4.86 13.53 16.36
N LEU A 299 -3.63 14.02 16.14
CA LEU A 299 -2.55 13.22 15.55
C LEU A 299 -2.19 12.02 16.44
N ASP A 300 -2.13 12.22 17.77
CA ASP A 300 -1.95 11.16 18.76
C ASP A 300 -3.10 10.15 18.73
N LEU A 301 -4.34 10.64 18.64
CA LEU A 301 -5.51 9.79 18.53
C LEU A 301 -5.49 8.93 17.26
N VAL A 302 -5.13 9.51 16.11
CA VAL A 302 -4.98 8.79 14.83
C VAL A 302 -3.89 7.73 14.95
N LEU A 303 -2.71 8.09 15.46
CA LEU A 303 -1.60 7.16 15.64
C LEU A 303 -1.98 6.02 16.57
N GLN A 304 -2.51 6.30 17.76
CA GLN A 304 -2.88 5.27 18.73
C GLN A 304 -3.97 4.36 18.19
N THR A 305 -5.00 4.92 17.56
CA THR A 305 -6.08 4.11 16.97
C THR A 305 -5.55 3.19 15.87
N SER A 306 -4.59 3.66 15.06
CA SER A 306 -3.95 2.82 14.04
C SER A 306 -3.14 1.66 14.61
N LEU A 307 -2.60 1.81 15.83
CA LEU A 307 -1.91 0.75 16.56
C LEU A 307 -2.90 -0.24 17.18
N ASP A 308 -3.97 0.27 17.80
CA ASP A 308 -5.00 -0.54 18.47
C ASP A 308 -5.78 -1.43 17.48
N LEU A 309 -6.01 -0.94 16.26
CA LEU A 309 -6.78 -1.65 15.23
C LEU A 309 -5.95 -2.57 14.34
N ALA A 310 -4.62 -2.61 14.52
CA ALA A 310 -3.74 -3.32 13.61
C ALA A 310 -3.91 -4.84 13.70
N TYR A 311 -4.40 -5.45 12.62
CA TYR A 311 -4.25 -6.88 12.40
C TYR A 311 -2.82 -7.17 11.93
N ALA A 312 -1.97 -7.71 12.81
CA ALA A 312 -0.60 -8.09 12.47
C ALA A 312 -0.58 -9.41 11.68
N HIS A 313 -0.49 -9.33 10.35
CA HIS A 313 -0.42 -10.52 9.52
C HIS A 313 0.93 -11.24 9.69
N ARG A 314 0.89 -12.39 10.37
CA ARG A 314 2.01 -13.31 10.48
C ARG A 314 2.12 -14.16 9.21
N TRP A 315 3.24 -13.97 8.52
CA TRP A 315 3.53 -14.59 7.23
C TRP A 315 3.88 -16.07 7.36
N GLU A 316 3.39 -16.86 6.40
CA GLU A 316 3.91 -18.19 6.08
C GLU A 316 4.55 -18.17 4.69
N GLU A 317 5.56 -19.02 4.46
CA GLU A 317 6.22 -19.11 3.17
C GLU A 317 5.24 -19.54 2.06
N GLY A 318 5.26 -18.82 0.94
CA GLY A 318 4.33 -18.99 -0.16
C GLY A 318 3.03 -18.21 -0.01
N ASP A 319 2.80 -17.48 1.09
CA ASP A 319 1.62 -16.63 1.23
C ASP A 319 1.58 -15.54 0.14
N ILE A 320 0.38 -15.27 -0.37
CA ILE A 320 0.06 -14.12 -1.21
C ILE A 320 -1.09 -13.36 -0.53
N ALA A 321 -0.84 -12.12 -0.10
CA ALA A 321 -1.87 -11.22 0.39
C ALA A 321 -2.21 -10.18 -0.66
N ILE A 322 -3.47 -10.15 -1.10
CA ILE A 322 -4.04 -9.16 -2.00
C ILE A 322 -4.74 -8.10 -1.14
N VAL A 323 -4.37 -6.84 -1.29
CA VAL A 323 -4.84 -5.73 -0.46
C VAL A 323 -5.50 -4.68 -1.34
N ASP A 324 -6.72 -4.28 -0.98
CA ASP A 324 -7.42 -3.12 -1.52
C ASP A 324 -6.78 -1.87 -0.92
N ASN A 325 -6.00 -1.15 -1.72
CA ASN A 325 -5.22 -0.02 -1.23
C ASN A 325 -6.11 1.15 -0.79
N TYR A 326 -7.37 1.22 -1.23
CA TYR A 326 -8.32 2.24 -0.77
C TYR A 326 -8.88 1.89 0.60
N MET A 327 -9.36 0.65 0.76
CA MET A 327 -10.02 0.21 1.98
C MET A 327 -9.02 -0.04 3.11
N VAL A 328 -7.75 -0.31 2.80
CA VAL A 328 -6.81 -0.88 3.77
C VAL A 328 -5.52 -0.08 3.80
N SER A 329 -5.17 0.40 4.99
CA SER A 329 -3.82 0.89 5.26
C SER A 329 -2.94 -0.24 5.79
N HIS A 330 -1.65 -0.19 5.49
CA HIS A 330 -0.65 -1.16 5.92
C HIS A 330 0.58 -0.49 6.54
N GLY A 331 1.38 -1.29 7.25
CA GLY A 331 2.68 -0.89 7.78
C GLY A 331 3.67 -2.05 7.77
N ARG A 332 4.69 -1.97 8.65
CA ARG A 332 5.68 -3.03 8.87
C ARG A 332 6.14 -3.02 10.32
N LEU A 333 6.06 -4.17 11.00
CA LEU A 333 6.65 -4.29 12.33
C LEU A 333 8.18 -4.45 12.26
N PRO A 334 8.90 -4.04 13.32
CA PRO A 334 10.31 -4.38 13.46
C PRO A 334 10.53 -5.90 13.49
N TRP A 335 11.72 -6.36 13.12
CA TRP A 335 12.04 -7.79 13.14
C TRP A 335 13.53 -8.08 13.33
N GLU A 336 13.79 -9.31 13.75
CA GLU A 336 15.12 -9.94 13.77
C GLU A 336 15.07 -11.24 12.95
N GLY A 337 16.18 -11.61 12.30
CA GLY A 337 16.25 -12.79 11.44
C GLY A 337 15.87 -12.54 9.99
N VAL A 338 15.52 -13.61 9.27
CA VAL A 338 15.33 -13.58 7.81
C VAL A 338 13.88 -13.30 7.45
N ARG A 339 13.65 -12.18 6.76
CA ARG A 339 12.34 -11.75 6.28
C ARG A 339 12.42 -11.32 4.82
N ARG A 340 11.85 -12.10 3.90
CA ARG A 340 11.81 -11.78 2.47
C ARG A 340 10.37 -11.67 1.97
N ILE A 341 9.81 -10.48 2.15
CA ILE A 341 8.51 -10.11 1.62
C ILE A 341 8.72 -9.28 0.35
N LEU A 342 8.07 -9.66 -0.74
CA LEU A 342 8.08 -8.95 -2.01
C LEU A 342 6.73 -8.26 -2.23
N VAL A 343 6.72 -7.24 -3.08
CA VAL A 343 5.53 -6.48 -3.44
C VAL A 343 5.35 -6.36 -4.94
N SER A 344 4.09 -6.39 -5.38
CA SER A 344 3.63 -6.01 -6.72
C SER A 344 2.47 -5.02 -6.59
N MET A 345 2.40 -4.03 -7.47
CA MET A 345 1.36 -2.98 -7.43
C MET A 345 0.56 -3.03 -8.73
N TRP A 346 -0.77 -2.92 -8.62
CA TRP A 346 -1.68 -3.11 -9.75
C TRP A 346 -2.82 -2.08 -9.73
N ASP A 347 -3.28 -1.73 -10.93
CA ASP A 347 -4.39 -0.82 -11.18
C ASP A 347 -5.54 -1.51 -11.90
N GLU A 348 -6.76 -1.24 -11.44
CA GLU A 348 -7.96 -1.52 -12.23
C GLU A 348 -8.03 -0.50 -13.37
N VAL A 349 -8.23 -0.98 -14.62
CA VAL A 349 -8.25 -0.12 -15.82
C VAL A 349 -9.32 0.97 -15.70
N ASP A 350 -10.51 0.60 -15.23
CA ASP A 350 -11.64 1.51 -14.99
C ASP A 350 -11.81 1.77 -13.48
N LYS A 351 -10.73 2.12 -12.79
CA LYS A 351 -10.77 2.26 -11.32
C LYS A 351 -11.81 3.29 -10.88
N PRO A 352 -12.62 2.98 -9.85
CA PRO A 352 -13.53 3.97 -9.28
C PRO A 352 -12.71 5.09 -8.64
N GLU A 353 -13.05 6.33 -8.99
CA GLU A 353 -12.60 7.49 -8.22
C GLU A 353 -13.56 7.65 -7.04
N TYR A 354 -13.13 7.22 -5.87
CA TYR A 354 -13.95 7.35 -4.67
C TYR A 354 -14.09 8.82 -4.29
N ALA A 355 -15.33 9.29 -4.14
CA ALA A 355 -15.61 10.66 -3.78
C ALA A 355 -15.01 11.00 -2.39
N PRO A 356 -14.52 12.23 -2.18
CA PRO A 356 -14.21 12.71 -0.83
C PRO A 356 -15.43 12.59 0.08
N TRP A 357 -15.24 12.07 1.29
CA TRP A 357 -16.29 12.15 2.29
C TRP A 357 -16.44 13.60 2.75
N VAL A 358 -17.67 14.10 2.77
CA VAL A 358 -18.02 15.42 3.27
C VAL A 358 -18.92 15.23 4.48
N ALA A 359 -18.53 15.82 5.61
CA ALA A 359 -19.38 15.82 6.79
C ALA A 359 -20.73 16.48 6.49
N ALA A 360 -21.83 15.89 6.97
CA ALA A 360 -23.12 16.56 6.97
C ALA A 360 -23.01 17.87 7.77
N THR A 361 -23.59 18.93 7.21
CA THR A 361 -23.65 20.27 7.82
C THR A 361 -24.49 20.31 9.07
#